data_AF-A0A920PC52-F1
#
_entry.id   AF-A0A920PC52-F1
#
_cell.length_a   1.000
_cell.length_b   1.000
_cell.length_c   1.000
_cell.angle_alpha   90.00
_cell.angle_beta   90.00
_cell.angle_gamma   90.00
#
_symmetry.space_group_name_H-M   'P 1'
#
loop_
_entity.id
_entity.type
_entity.pdbx_description
1 polymer ?
#
loop_
_entity_poly.entity_id
_entity_poly.type
_entity_poly.pdbx_seq_one_letter_code
_entity_poly.pdbx_strand_id
1 'polypeptide(L)'
;MRSILSMFSKSPFKPLGSHMDKVRACVDQIDPLFNALEKGDYDQVAQISELIVKLEHEADMIKDDIRTHMRQTVFLPVDKKDFMHLLSAQDDIADAVEDLAVLLRIKNLDTPDKIKAPLQIWWSMLLKLHMKVVI
;
A
#
# COMPACT_ATOMS: atom_id res chain seq x y z
N MET A 1 13.84 4.94 -21.92
CA MET A 1 13.75 4.82 -20.45
C MET A 1 14.71 5.81 -19.81
N ARG A 2 14.25 6.70 -18.92
CA ARG A 2 15.14 7.57 -18.16
C ARG A 2 15.74 6.74 -17.02
N SER A 3 17.06 6.68 -16.92
CA SER A 3 17.75 5.98 -15.82
C SER A 3 17.42 6.65 -14.48
N ILE A 4 17.15 5.87 -13.43
CA ILE A 4 16.87 6.37 -12.08
C ILE A 4 18.06 7.17 -11.50
N LEU A 5 19.29 6.97 -11.98
CA LEU A 5 20.43 7.84 -11.69
C LEU A 5 20.14 9.33 -12.01
N SER A 6 19.38 9.59 -13.07
CA SER A 6 18.91 10.95 -13.42
C SER A 6 17.78 11.47 -12.52
N MET A 7 17.12 10.59 -11.75
CA MET A 7 16.12 10.95 -10.75
C MET A 7 16.78 11.30 -9.40
N PHE A 8 17.73 10.47 -8.95
CA PHE A 8 18.52 10.73 -7.74
C PHE A 8 19.38 12.01 -7.85
N SER A 9 19.85 12.36 -9.06
CA SER A 9 20.57 13.61 -9.30
C SER A 9 19.73 14.88 -9.09
N LYS A 10 18.40 14.76 -9.00
CA LYS A 10 17.49 15.89 -8.69
C LYS A 10 16.95 15.80 -7.26
N SER A 11 16.56 14.61 -6.79
CA SER A 11 16.17 14.37 -5.40
C SER A 11 16.14 12.87 -5.11
N PRO A 12 16.73 12.42 -3.98
CA PRO A 12 16.67 11.01 -3.59
C PRO A 12 15.28 10.56 -3.16
N PHE A 13 14.38 11.49 -2.82
CA PHE A 13 13.05 11.17 -2.31
C PHE A 13 12.00 10.95 -3.40
N LYS A 14 12.27 11.33 -4.65
CA LYS A 14 11.28 11.18 -5.72
C LYS A 14 10.85 9.72 -5.94
N PRO A 15 11.75 8.72 -5.94
CA PRO A 15 11.34 7.31 -6.00
C PRO A 15 10.50 6.86 -4.80
N LEU A 16 10.82 7.33 -3.57
CA LEU A 16 9.98 7.07 -2.39
C LEU A 16 8.58 7.68 -2.53
N GLY A 17 8.48 8.87 -3.12
CA GLY A 17 7.18 9.48 -3.43
C GLY A 17 6.39 8.62 -4.41
N SER A 18 7.01 8.17 -5.49
CA SER A 18 6.36 7.27 -6.46
C SER A 18 5.91 5.94 -5.84
N HIS A 19 6.73 5.37 -4.95
CA HIS A 19 6.37 4.16 -4.20
C HIS A 19 5.16 4.42 -3.30
N MET A 20 5.21 5.49 -2.49
CA MET A 20 4.12 5.88 -1.61
C MET A 20 2.80 6.19 -2.35
N ASP A 21 2.86 6.73 -3.57
CA ASP A 21 1.67 6.95 -4.40
C ASP A 21 0.99 5.61 -4.76
N LYS A 22 1.76 4.53 -4.97
CA LYS A 22 1.22 3.19 -5.20
C LYS A 22 0.69 2.55 -3.93
N VAL A 23 1.42 2.66 -2.81
CA VAL A 23 0.96 2.22 -1.49
C VAL A 23 -0.38 2.89 -1.14
N ARG A 24 -0.52 4.19 -1.40
CA ARG A 24 -1.79 4.92 -1.22
C ARG A 24 -2.90 4.33 -2.08
N ALA A 25 -2.62 4.02 -3.34
CA ALA A 25 -3.62 3.42 -4.22
C ALA A 25 -4.14 2.08 -3.67
N CYS A 26 -3.29 1.27 -3.01
CA CYS A 26 -3.73 0.08 -2.28
C CYS A 26 -4.68 0.46 -1.14
N VAL A 27 -4.27 1.38 -0.26
CA VAL A 27 -5.07 1.79 0.91
C VAL A 27 -6.42 2.41 0.50
N ASP A 28 -6.47 3.15 -0.61
CA ASP A 28 -7.69 3.74 -1.14
C ASP A 28 -8.73 2.66 -1.55
N GLN A 29 -8.31 1.40 -1.74
CA GLN A 29 -9.22 0.29 -2.03
C GLN A 29 -9.87 -0.33 -0.79
N ILE A 30 -9.43 0.03 0.43
CA ILE A 30 -10.04 -0.51 1.66
C ILE A 30 -11.53 -0.07 1.75
N ASP A 31 -11.86 1.15 1.28
CA ASP A 31 -13.25 1.68 1.18
C ASP A 31 -14.14 0.84 0.31
N PRO A 32 -13.83 0.69 -0.98
CA PRO A 32 -14.54 -0.22 -1.85
C PRO A 32 -14.66 -1.63 -1.27
N LEU A 33 -13.58 -2.17 -0.70
CA LEU A 33 -13.50 -3.55 -0.23
C LEU A 33 -14.48 -3.84 0.91
N PHE A 34 -14.50 -3.02 1.97
CA PHE A 34 -15.44 -3.22 3.07
C PHE A 34 -16.88 -2.91 2.66
N ASN A 35 -17.11 -1.93 1.78
CA ASN A 35 -18.45 -1.66 1.26
C ASN A 35 -19.02 -2.85 0.46
N ALA A 36 -18.19 -3.56 -0.30
CA ALA A 36 -18.58 -4.78 -1.00
C ALA A 36 -18.87 -5.92 -0.02
N LEU A 37 -18.00 -6.10 0.99
CA LEU A 37 -18.17 -7.10 2.04
C LEU A 37 -19.49 -6.91 2.81
N GLU A 38 -19.83 -5.67 3.19
CA GLU A 38 -21.07 -5.36 3.91
C GLU A 38 -22.34 -5.67 3.12
N LYS A 39 -22.28 -5.53 1.79
CA LYS A 39 -23.38 -5.88 0.88
C LYS A 39 -23.45 -7.37 0.59
N GLY A 40 -22.46 -8.15 1.00
CA GLY A 40 -22.31 -9.56 0.61
C GLY A 40 -22.00 -9.75 -0.88
N ASP A 41 -21.49 -8.72 -1.56
CA ASP A 41 -21.13 -8.78 -2.98
C ASP A 41 -19.72 -9.36 -3.14
N TYR A 42 -19.64 -10.69 -3.06
CA TYR A 42 -18.36 -11.40 -3.09
C TYR A 42 -17.66 -11.36 -4.44
N ASP A 43 -18.39 -11.21 -5.54
CA ASP A 43 -17.79 -11.01 -6.85
C ASP A 43 -17.06 -9.65 -6.87
N GLN A 44 -17.66 -8.61 -6.31
CA GLN A 44 -17.02 -7.31 -6.14
C GLN A 44 -15.82 -7.37 -5.17
N VAL A 45 -15.93 -8.10 -4.05
CA VAL A 45 -14.78 -8.33 -3.14
C VAL A 45 -13.62 -8.99 -3.88
N ALA A 46 -13.88 -10.01 -4.71
CA ALA A 46 -12.85 -10.69 -5.49
C ALA A 46 -12.18 -9.74 -6.50
N GLN A 47 -12.95 -8.94 -7.23
CA GLN A 47 -12.43 -7.96 -8.19
C GLN A 47 -11.56 -6.89 -7.52
N ILE A 48 -11.98 -6.37 -6.38
CA ILE A 48 -11.22 -5.36 -5.64
C ILE A 48 -9.95 -5.98 -5.05
N SER A 49 -10.02 -7.21 -4.54
CA SER A 49 -8.84 -7.94 -4.06
C SER A 49 -7.81 -8.14 -5.16
N GLU A 50 -8.21 -8.52 -6.37
CA GLU A 50 -7.30 -8.64 -7.52
C GLU A 50 -6.69 -7.30 -7.93
N LEU A 51 -7.44 -6.21 -7.83
CA LEU A 51 -6.92 -4.86 -8.06
C LEU A 51 -5.86 -4.50 -7.00
N ILE A 52 -6.10 -4.80 -5.72
CA ILE A 52 -5.14 -4.54 -4.64
C ILE A 52 -3.84 -5.31 -4.88
N VAL A 53 -3.91 -6.62 -5.18
CA VAL A 53 -2.75 -7.45 -5.51
C VAL A 53 -1.95 -6.85 -6.68
N LYS A 54 -2.64 -6.35 -7.70
CA LYS A 54 -1.98 -5.68 -8.83
C LYS A 54 -1.27 -4.38 -8.41
N LEU A 55 -1.90 -3.56 -7.55
CA LEU A 55 -1.35 -2.30 -7.10
C LEU A 55 -0.15 -2.50 -6.16
N GLU A 56 -0.22 -3.49 -5.27
CA GLU A 56 0.89 -3.96 -4.45
C GLU A 56 2.06 -4.37 -5.35
N HIS A 57 1.81 -5.22 -6.36
CA HIS A 57 2.86 -5.65 -7.27
C HIS A 57 3.54 -4.49 -8.00
N GLU A 58 2.77 -3.46 -8.39
CA GLU A 58 3.32 -2.23 -8.97
C GLU A 58 4.15 -1.42 -7.97
N ALA A 59 3.80 -1.41 -6.67
CA ALA A 59 4.62 -0.82 -5.61
C ALA A 59 5.92 -1.63 -5.44
N ASP A 60 5.82 -2.96 -5.43
CA ASP A 60 6.94 -3.88 -5.27
C ASP A 60 7.99 -3.72 -6.36
N MET A 61 7.55 -3.55 -7.61
CA MET A 61 8.43 -3.22 -8.72
C MET A 61 9.24 -1.92 -8.49
N ILE A 62 8.62 -0.89 -7.89
CA ILE A 62 9.30 0.37 -7.56
C ILE A 62 10.28 0.14 -6.38
N LYS A 63 9.87 -0.61 -5.36
CA LYS A 63 10.72 -1.00 -4.23
C LYS A 63 11.98 -1.70 -4.70
N ASP A 64 11.84 -2.68 -5.59
CA ASP A 64 12.95 -3.44 -6.13
C ASP A 64 13.89 -2.58 -6.98
N ASP A 65 13.36 -1.67 -7.77
CA ASP A 65 14.16 -0.72 -8.55
C ASP A 65 14.96 0.21 -7.62
N ILE A 66 14.35 0.71 -6.55
CA ILE A 66 15.04 1.50 -5.50
C ILE A 66 16.15 0.67 -4.85
N ARG A 67 15.85 -0.55 -4.38
CA ARG A 67 16.83 -1.44 -3.73
C ARG A 67 18.00 -1.75 -4.65
N THR A 68 17.74 -1.98 -5.94
CA THR A 68 18.75 -2.28 -6.95
C THR A 68 19.72 -1.12 -7.13
N HIS A 69 19.20 0.10 -7.27
CA HIS A 69 20.03 1.31 -7.37
C HIS A 69 20.77 1.63 -6.08
N MET A 70 20.17 1.33 -4.92
CA MET A 70 20.84 1.48 -3.63
C MET A 70 21.96 0.47 -3.38
N ARG A 71 22.05 -0.65 -4.10
CA ARG A 71 23.22 -1.56 -3.97
C ARG A 71 24.49 -0.96 -4.57
N GLN A 72 24.36 -0.01 -5.50
CA GLN A 72 25.49 0.69 -6.09
C GLN A 72 26.07 1.73 -5.11
N THR A 73 27.31 2.17 -5.33
CA THR A 73 27.89 3.29 -4.58
C THR A 73 27.18 4.58 -4.99
N VAL A 74 26.16 4.97 -4.22
CA VAL A 74 25.41 6.22 -4.41
C VAL A 74 25.76 7.19 -3.30
N PHE A 75 26.14 8.42 -3.66
CA PHE A 75 26.26 9.51 -2.70
C PHE A 75 24.85 10.06 -2.41
N LEU A 76 24.38 9.87 -1.18
CA LEU A 76 23.09 10.40 -0.71
C LEU A 76 23.32 11.56 0.27
N PRO A 77 22.48 12.61 0.22
CA PRO A 77 22.52 13.69 1.21
C PRO A 77 21.89 13.28 2.56
N VAL A 78 21.46 12.04 2.71
CA VAL A 78 20.84 11.47 3.90
C VAL A 78 21.42 10.09 4.21
N ASP A 79 21.20 9.63 5.44
CA ASP A 79 21.59 8.29 5.84
C ASP A 79 20.82 7.23 5.02
N LYS A 80 21.59 6.31 4.45
CA LYS A 80 21.06 5.25 3.58
C LYS A 80 20.18 4.26 4.35
N LYS A 81 20.53 3.96 5.60
CA LYS A 81 19.76 3.04 6.44
C LYS A 81 18.39 3.64 6.75
N ASP A 82 18.34 4.92 7.13
CA ASP A 82 17.06 5.61 7.39
C ASP A 82 16.19 5.69 6.13
N PHE A 83 16.81 5.94 4.97
CA PHE A 83 16.10 5.90 3.69
C PHE A 83 15.47 4.52 3.41
N MET A 84 16.25 3.45 3.62
CA MET A 84 15.77 2.08 3.42
C MET A 84 14.71 1.67 4.46
N HIS A 85 14.82 2.16 5.69
CA HIS A 85 13.79 1.96 6.71
C HIS A 85 12.47 2.61 6.33
N LEU A 86 12.51 3.84 5.77
CA LEU A 86 11.31 4.50 5.27
C LEU A 86 10.68 3.73 4.11
N LEU A 87 11.48 3.22 3.16
CA LEU A 87 10.97 2.36 2.11
C LEU A 87 10.27 1.11 2.67
N SER A 88 10.89 0.44 3.64
CA SER A 88 10.32 -0.75 4.29
C SER A 88 9.00 -0.43 5.01
N ALA A 89 8.94 0.70 5.71
CA ALA A 89 7.71 1.10 6.41
C ALA A 89 6.56 1.42 5.45
N GLN A 90 6.85 1.89 4.23
CA GLN A 90 5.83 2.08 3.18
C GLN A 90 5.36 0.74 2.62
N ASP A 91 6.30 -0.19 2.42
CA ASP A 91 6.06 -1.54 1.90
C ASP A 91 5.14 -2.34 2.84
N ASP A 92 5.45 -2.34 4.13
CA ASP A 92 4.65 -3.00 5.17
C ASP A 92 3.17 -2.57 5.16
N ILE A 93 2.86 -1.35 4.70
CA ILE A 93 1.49 -0.86 4.55
C ILE A 93 0.79 -1.54 3.37
N ALA A 94 1.44 -1.61 2.20
CA ALA A 94 0.85 -2.26 1.03
C ALA A 94 0.62 -3.75 1.28
N ASP A 95 1.61 -4.44 1.86
CA ASP A 95 1.52 -5.86 2.25
C ASP A 95 0.32 -6.11 3.18
N ALA A 96 0.16 -5.27 4.21
CA ALA A 96 -0.95 -5.42 5.15
C ALA A 96 -2.33 -5.24 4.47
N VAL A 97 -2.42 -4.39 3.46
CA VAL A 97 -3.67 -4.19 2.69
C VAL A 97 -3.93 -5.37 1.75
N GLU A 98 -2.89 -5.90 1.10
CA GLU A 98 -2.99 -7.09 0.26
C GLU A 98 -3.45 -8.30 1.10
N ASP A 99 -2.79 -8.56 2.22
CA ASP A 99 -3.11 -9.65 3.15
C ASP A 99 -4.58 -9.57 3.59
N LEU A 100 -5.04 -8.37 3.96
CA LEU A 100 -6.44 -8.14 4.31
C LEU A 100 -7.38 -8.50 3.15
N ALA A 101 -7.09 -8.02 1.94
CA ALA A 101 -7.92 -8.26 0.78
C ALA A 101 -7.99 -9.73 0.38
N VAL A 102 -6.85 -10.40 0.38
CA VAL A 102 -6.75 -11.84 0.10
C VAL A 102 -7.50 -12.66 1.15
N LEU A 103 -7.39 -12.30 2.43
CA LEU A 103 -8.12 -12.96 3.51
C LEU A 103 -9.64 -12.83 3.34
N LEU A 104 -10.13 -11.62 3.06
CA LEU A 104 -11.56 -11.36 2.86
C LEU A 104 -12.11 -12.10 1.63
N ARG A 105 -11.33 -12.18 0.55
CA ARG A 105 -11.69 -12.94 -0.66
C ARG A 105 -11.80 -14.45 -0.39
N ILE A 106 -10.81 -15.05 0.27
CA ILE A 106 -10.74 -16.52 0.41
C ILE A 106 -11.79 -17.05 1.39
N LYS A 107 -12.05 -16.31 2.48
CA LYS A 107 -12.81 -16.87 3.61
C LYS A 107 -14.32 -16.75 3.51
N ASN A 108 -14.87 -16.09 2.48
CA ASN A 108 -16.31 -15.84 2.34
C ASN A 108 -16.94 -15.42 3.69
N LEU A 109 -16.31 -14.42 4.32
CA LEU A 109 -16.54 -14.06 5.72
C LEU A 109 -17.89 -13.38 5.87
N ASP A 110 -18.90 -14.14 6.30
CA ASP A 110 -20.10 -13.52 6.83
C ASP A 110 -19.74 -12.82 8.14
N THR A 111 -19.95 -11.50 8.17
CA THR A 111 -19.57 -10.67 9.31
C THR A 111 -20.65 -10.81 10.38
N PRO A 112 -20.38 -11.39 11.56
CA PRO A 112 -21.41 -11.51 12.60
C PRO A 112 -22.00 -10.15 12.99
N ASP A 113 -23.31 -10.08 13.20
CA ASP A 113 -23.99 -8.81 13.51
C ASP A 113 -23.40 -8.07 14.73
N LYS A 114 -22.86 -8.82 15.69
CA LYS A 114 -22.20 -8.28 16.88
C LYS A 114 -20.94 -7.47 16.57
N ILE A 115 -20.27 -7.74 15.45
CA ILE A 115 -19.02 -7.07 15.08
C ILE A 115 -19.17 -6.08 13.92
N LYS A 116 -20.30 -6.09 13.18
CA LYS A 116 -20.54 -5.16 12.06
C LYS A 116 -20.32 -3.69 12.43
N ALA A 117 -21.02 -3.20 13.45
CA ALA A 117 -20.91 -1.81 13.87
C ALA A 117 -19.52 -1.43 14.43
N PRO A 118 -18.89 -2.23 15.31
CA PRO A 118 -17.49 -2.00 15.71
C PRO A 118 -16.50 -1.99 14.54
N LEU A 119 -16.67 -2.90 13.57
CA LEU A 119 -15.81 -2.99 12.38
C LEU A 119 -15.97 -1.75 11.50
N GLN A 120 -17.21 -1.30 11.27
CA GLN A 120 -17.50 -0.04 10.57
C GLN A 120 -16.80 1.16 11.20
N ILE A 121 -16.92 1.30 12.52
CA ILE A 121 -16.28 2.39 13.27
C ILE A 121 -14.76 2.30 13.13
N TRP A 122 -14.18 1.13 13.39
CA TRP A 122 -12.74 0.90 13.35
C TRP A 122 -12.15 1.28 11.99
N TRP A 123 -12.77 0.79 10.92
CA TRP A 123 -12.24 0.98 9.58
C TRP A 123 -12.45 2.43 9.10
N SER A 124 -13.56 3.09 9.49
CA SER A 124 -13.75 4.54 9.27
C SER A 124 -12.72 5.41 10.00
N MET A 125 -12.19 4.95 11.14
CA MET A 125 -11.11 5.63 11.86
C MET A 125 -9.77 5.43 11.16
N LEU A 126 -9.52 4.25 10.58
CA LEU A 126 -8.32 3.98 9.78
C LEU A 126 -8.21 4.94 8.58
N LEU A 127 -9.30 5.15 7.84
CA LEU A 127 -9.31 6.12 6.74
C LEU A 127 -8.98 7.55 7.19
N LYS A 128 -9.51 7.96 8.35
CA LYS A 128 -9.25 9.30 8.91
C LYS A 128 -7.80 9.48 9.35
N LEU A 129 -7.15 8.40 9.79
CA LEU A 129 -5.71 8.38 10.09
C LEU A 129 -4.87 8.42 8.81
N HIS A 130 -5.28 7.70 7.76
CA HIS A 130 -4.65 7.73 6.45
C HIS A 130 -4.59 9.16 5.87
N MET A 131 -5.62 9.96 6.10
CA MET A 131 -5.65 11.38 5.67
C MET A 131 -4.68 12.29 6.44
N LYS A 132 -4.12 11.86 7.57
CA LYS A 132 -3.24 12.66 8.44
C LYS A 132 -1.77 12.23 8.42
N VAL A 133 -1.47 10.99 8.07
CA VAL A 133 -0.08 10.46 8.04
C VAL A 133 0.65 10.83 6.75
N VAL A 134 -0.02 11.52 5.82
CA VAL A 134 0.42 11.74 4.44
C VAL A 134 0.77 13.23 4.16
N ILE A 135 1.03 14.03 5.20
CA ILE A 135 1.57 15.40 5.09
C ILE A 135 2.73 15.57 6.07
#